data_AF-W4P4S6-F1
#
_entry.id   AF-W4P4S6-F1
#
_cell.length_a   1.000
_cell.length_b   1.000
_cell.length_c   1.000
_cell.angle_alpha   90.00
_cell.angle_beta   90.00
_cell.angle_gamma   90.00
#
_symmetry.space_group_name_H-M   'P 1'
#
loop_
_entity.id
_entity.type
_entity.pdbx_description
1 polymer ?
#
loop_
_entity_poly.entity_id
_entity_poly.type
_entity_poly.pdbx_seq_one_letter_code
_entity_poly.pdbx_strand_id
1 'polypeptide(L)' 'MRLNDKRKMSFKEKREFEQIEKEIARLETEKAQIEEQLCSGTLSVGELTEKSKRLPEVNELIDEKTMRWLELSELAD' A
#
# COMPACT_ATOMS: atom_id res chain seq x y z
N MET A 1 -7.06 -35.68 12.58
CA MET A 1 -6.55 -34.60 11.70
C MET A 1 -6.68 -33.30 12.48
N ARG A 2 -5.59 -32.74 13.03
CA ARG A 2 -5.66 -31.41 13.67
C ARG A 2 -5.59 -30.38 12.54
N LEU A 3 -6.75 -29.81 12.22
CA LEU A 3 -6.88 -28.68 11.31
C LEU A 3 -6.52 -27.41 12.10
N ASN A 4 -5.64 -26.58 11.54
CA ASN A 4 -5.18 -25.29 12.10
C ASN A 4 -4.41 -25.34 13.43
N ASP A 5 -3.13 -25.74 13.37
CA ASP A 5 -2.14 -25.06 14.21
C ASP A 5 -1.89 -23.69 13.56
N LYS A 6 -2.59 -22.65 14.03
CA LYS A 6 -2.30 -21.24 13.70
C LYS A 6 -0.84 -20.97 14.04
N ARG A 7 0.04 -21.07 13.04
CA ARG A 7 1.46 -20.81 13.26
C ARG A 7 1.61 -19.33 13.56
N LYS A 8 2.31 -19.01 14.64
CA LYS A 8 2.70 -17.63 14.90
C LYS A 8 3.57 -17.13 13.74
N MET A 9 3.39 -15.88 13.35
CA MET A 9 4.26 -15.21 12.39
C MET A 9 5.73 -15.40 12.76
N SER A 10 6.55 -15.74 11.78
CA SER A 10 8.00 -15.72 11.88
C SER A 10 8.51 -14.30 12.09
N PHE A 11 9.77 -14.16 12.53
CA PHE A 11 10.42 -12.85 12.66
C PHE A 11 10.43 -12.06 11.34
N LYS A 12 10.57 -12.76 10.21
CA LYS A 12 10.55 -12.14 8.88
C LYS A 12 9.16 -11.62 8.54
N GLU A 13 8.12 -12.43 8.75
CA GLU A 13 6.73 -12.02 8.49
C GLU A 13 6.30 -10.86 9.40
N LYS A 14 6.73 -10.83 10.67
CA LYS A 14 6.46 -9.68 11.57
C LYS A 14 7.09 -8.39 11.06
N ARG A 15 8.35 -8.46 10.60
CA ARG A 15 9.02 -7.29 10.00
C ARG A 15 8.37 -6.87 8.70
N GLU A 16 7.96 -7.83 7.87
CA GLU A 16 7.22 -7.58 6.64
C GLU A 16 5.91 -6.84 6.93
N PHE A 17 5.15 -7.30 7.93
CA PHE A 17 3.89 -6.68 8.35
C PHE A 17 4.05 -5.22 8.80
N GLU A 18 5.02 -4.96 9.69
CA GLU A 18 5.36 -3.59 10.13
C GLU A 18 5.85 -2.69 8.98
N GLN A 19 6.55 -3.26 8.00
CA GLN A 19 7.06 -2.52 6.84
C GLN A 19 5.92 -2.20 5.87
N ILE A 20 5.04 -3.17 5.59
CA ILE A 20 3.90 -2.99 4.70
C ILE A 20 2.97 -1.90 5.25
N GLU A 21 2.71 -1.86 6.55
CA GLU A 21 1.88 -0.81 7.16
C GLU A 21 2.45 0.60 6.91
N LYS A 22 3.77 0.76 7.07
CA LYS A 22 4.45 2.04 6.78
C LYS A 22 4.44 2.39 5.30
N GLU A 23 4.58 1.39 4.43
CA GLU A 23 4.54 1.58 2.98
C GLU A 23 3.14 1.98 2.51
N ILE A 24 2.08 1.35 3.02
CA ILE A 24 0.69 1.73 2.74
C ILE A 24 0.45 3.17 3.17
N ALA A 25 0.80 3.56 4.40
CA ALA A 25 0.60 4.93 4.88
C ALA A 25 1.35 5.98 4.02
N ARG A 26 2.56 5.64 3.55
CA ARG A 26 3.34 6.49 2.64
C ARG A 26 2.66 6.60 1.27
N LEU A 27 2.19 5.49 0.71
CA LEU A 27 1.52 5.48 -0.60
C LEU A 27 0.18 6.22 -0.56
N GLU A 28 -0.59 6.10 0.52
CA GLU A 28 -1.83 6.87 0.72
C GLU A 28 -1.55 8.37 0.81
N THR A 29 -0.46 8.76 1.47
CA THR A 29 -0.01 10.17 1.50
C THR A 29 0.39 10.64 0.10
N GLU A 30 1.13 9.82 -0.65
CA GLU A 30 1.53 10.12 -2.04
C GLU A 30 0.29 10.27 -2.95
N LYS A 31 -0.68 9.36 -2.83
CA LYS A 31 -1.96 9.41 -3.55
C LYS A 31 -2.70 10.71 -3.28
N ALA A 32 -2.90 11.07 -2.01
CA ALA A 32 -3.59 12.30 -1.63
C ALA A 32 -2.90 13.55 -2.20
N GLN A 33 -1.56 13.58 -2.17
CA GLN A 33 -0.79 14.67 -2.78
C GLN A 33 -0.95 14.72 -4.29
N ILE A 34 -0.98 13.58 -4.97
CA ILE A 34 -1.21 13.51 -6.42
C ILE A 34 -2.62 14.02 -6.76
N GLU A 35 -3.64 13.59 -6.02
CA GLU A 35 -5.03 14.04 -6.21
C GLU A 35 -5.16 15.55 -5.99
N GLU A 36 -4.57 16.10 -4.92
CA GLU A 36 -4.53 17.53 -4.66
C GLU A 36 -3.86 18.31 -5.81
N GLN A 37 -2.71 17.82 -6.28
CA GLN A 37 -1.98 18.42 -7.40
C GLN A 37 -2.79 18.40 -8.70
N LEU A 38 -3.45 17.28 -9.02
CA LEU A 38 -4.31 17.15 -10.20
C LEU A 38 -5.53 18.10 -10.14
N CYS A 39 -6.08 18.33 -8.95
CA CYS A 39 -7.19 19.27 -8.74
C CYS A 39 -6.77 20.74 -8.68
N SER A 40 -5.49 21.04 -8.41
CA SER A 40 -4.99 22.41 -8.23
C SER A 40 -5.05 23.27 -9.50
N GLY A 41 -5.03 22.64 -10.69
CA GLY A 41 -4.94 23.34 -11.97
C GLY A 41 -3.62 24.08 -12.22
N THR A 42 -2.60 23.86 -11.38
CA THR A 42 -1.30 24.56 -11.47
C THR A 42 -0.20 23.76 -12.16
N LEU A 43 -0.45 22.49 -12.48
CA LEU A 43 0.53 21.59 -13.08
C LEU A 43 0.83 21.95 -14.54
N SER A 44 2.09 21.81 -14.94
CA SER A 44 2.46 21.78 -16.35
C SER A 44 1.91 20.52 -17.04
N VAL A 45 1.86 20.52 -18.38
CA VAL A 45 1.40 19.34 -19.16
C VAL A 45 2.25 18.09 -18.88
N GLY A 46 3.56 18.28 -18.66
CA GLY A 46 4.47 17.19 -18.30
C GLY A 46 4.13 16.59 -16.93
N GLU A 47 4.00 17.44 -15.92
CA GLU A 47 3.65 17.02 -14.56
C GLU A 47 2.25 16.40 -14.52
N LEU A 48 1.28 16.98 -15.23
CA LEU A 48 -0.07 16.42 -15.34
C LEU A 48 -0.02 15.00 -15.92
N THR A 49 0.74 14.79 -16.99
CA THR A 49 0.89 13.47 -17.63
C THR A 49 1.56 12.47 -16.69
N GLU A 50 2.60 12.89 -15.97
CA GLU A 50 3.29 12.05 -14.99
C GLU A 50 2.35 11.64 -13.84
N LYS A 51 1.65 12.62 -13.25
CA LYS A 51 0.73 12.40 -12.13
C LYS A 51 -0.47 11.54 -12.51
N SER A 52 -1.02 11.72 -13.73
CA SER A 52 -2.09 10.86 -14.24
C SER A 52 -1.67 9.41 -14.48
N LYS A 53 -0.38 9.14 -14.75
CA LYS A 53 0.16 7.78 -14.83
C LYS A 53 0.48 7.21 -13.46
N ARG A 54 1.02 8.04 -12.57
CA ARG A 54 1.46 7.61 -11.23
C ARG A 54 0.29 7.26 -10.32
N LEU A 55 -0.83 7.98 -10.42
CA LEU A 55 -2.00 7.75 -9.56
C LEU A 55 -2.54 6.30 -9.62
N PRO A 56 -2.82 5.71 -10.80
CA PRO A 56 -3.25 4.31 -10.86
C PRO A 56 -2.18 3.33 -10.38
N GLU A 57 -0.89 3.56 -10.66
CA GLU A 57 0.19 2.72 -10.13
C GLU A 57 0.24 2.72 -8.59
N VAL A 58 0.06 3.89 -7.97
CA VAL A 58 0.02 4.01 -6.51
C VAL A 58 -1.18 3.28 -5.94
N ASN A 59 -2.36 3.37 -6.58
CA ASN A 59 -3.53 2.61 -6.16
C ASN A 59 -3.31 1.09 -6.26
N GLU A 60 -2.74 0.60 -7.36
CA GLU A 60 -2.41 -0.84 -7.51
C GLU A 60 -1.44 -1.30 -6.41
N LEU A 61 -0.40 -0.52 -6.12
CA LEU A 61 0.57 -0.82 -5.07
C LEU A 61 -0.07 -0.83 -3.67
N ILE A 62 -1.03 0.05 -3.39
CA ILE A 62 -1.79 0.07 -2.14
C ILE A 62 -2.62 -1.21 -2.03
N ASP A 63 -3.35 -1.58 -3.08
CA ASP A 63 -4.22 -2.76 -3.10
C ASP A 63 -3.39 -4.04 -2.89
N GLU A 64 -2.30 -4.21 -3.63
CA GLU A 64 -1.38 -5.36 -3.49
C GLU A 64 -0.83 -5.49 -2.06
N LYS A 65 -0.37 -4.37 -1.50
CA LYS A 65 0.17 -4.34 -0.14
C LYS A 65 -0.89 -4.60 0.91
N THR A 66 -2.09 -4.06 0.72
CA THR A 66 -3.23 -4.27 1.61
C THR A 66 -3.64 -5.74 1.61
N MET A 67 -3.70 -6.39 0.45
CA MET A 67 -3.98 -7.84 0.35
C MET A 67 -2.93 -8.66 1.12
N ARG A 68 -1.64 -8.33 0.95
CA ARG A 68 -0.57 -9.00 1.70
C ARG A 68 -0.63 -8.72 3.20
N TRP A 69 -0.97 -7.50 3.61
CA TRP A 69 -1.17 -7.15 5.00
C TRP A 69 -2.31 -7.96 5.62
N LEU A 70 -3.43 -8.13 4.91
CA LEU A 70 -4.58 -8.94 5.35
C LEU A 70 -4.16 -10.40 5.56
N GLU A 71 -3.47 -11.02 4.60
CA GLU A 71 -2.93 -12.38 4.76
C GLU A 71 -2.04 -12.52 6.02
N LEU A 72 -1.17 -11.53 6.26
CA LEU A 72 -0.28 -11.52 7.42
C LEU A 72 -1.05 -11.30 8.73
N SER A 73 -2.12 -10.50 8.72
CA SER A 73 -2.97 -10.25 9.89
C SER A 73 -3.72 -11.50 10.33
N GLU A 74 -4.19 -12.34 9.39
CA GLU A 74 -4.83 -13.62 9.69
C GLU A 74 -3.89 -14.63 10.37
N LEU A 75 -2.57 -14.48 10.19
CA LEU A 75 -1.55 -15.28 10.89
C LEU A 75 -1.22 -14.75 12.29
N ALA A 76 -1.60 -13.51 12.60
CA ALA A 76 -1.41 -12.89 13.90
C ALA A 76 -2.54 -13.23 14.88
N ASP A 77 -3.76 -13.44 14.37
CA ASP A 77 -4.94 -13.93 15.08
C ASP A 77 -4.87 -15.42 15.41
#